data_AF-A0A5J4SS48-F1
#
_entry.id   AF-A0A5J4SS48-F1
#
_cell.length_a   1.000
_cell.length_b   1.000
_cell.length_c   1.000
_cell.angle_alpha   90.00
_cell.angle_beta   90.00
_cell.angle_gamma   90.00
#
_symmetry.space_group_name_H-M   'P 1'
#
loop_
_entity.id
_entity.type
_entity.pdbx_description
1 polymer ?
#
loop_
_entity_poly.entity_id
_entity_poly.type
_entity_poly.pdbx_seq_one_letter_code
_entity_poly.pdbx_strand_id
1 'polypeptide(L)'
;MSKVYGRVSDIMRAGKIAAKGQITNLNQGFKLKNGIPFSLYIRPKTATDAVDRIINCQLYQEPEISSVPVGFNDWQPLAIIELATDATLLDECDVWWGAGEEAQP
;
A
#
# COMPACT_ATOMS: atom_id res chain seq x y z
N MET A 1 32.70 29.43 12.36
CA MET A 1 31.70 28.59 13.09
C MET A 1 31.25 27.50 12.13
N SER A 2 31.39 26.22 12.50
CA SER A 2 30.87 25.13 11.66
C SER A 2 29.35 25.08 11.78
N LYS A 3 28.67 24.87 10.66
CA LYS A 3 27.21 24.76 10.61
C LYS A 3 26.81 23.39 11.16
N VAL A 4 26.08 23.37 12.28
CA VAL A 4 25.55 22.14 12.88
C VAL A 4 24.20 21.84 12.23
N TYR A 5 24.07 20.67 11.60
CA TYR A 5 22.78 20.15 11.13
C TYR A 5 22.20 19.18 12.16
N GLY A 6 20.87 19.18 12.34
CA GLY A 6 20.16 18.33 13.31
C GLY A 6 20.10 16.85 12.91
N ARG A 7 20.00 15.95 13.89
CA ARG A 7 19.90 14.48 13.68
C ARG A 7 18.61 14.09 12.95
N VAL A 8 18.68 13.10 12.04
CA VAL A 8 17.52 12.35 11.51
C VAL A 8 17.75 10.85 11.83
N SER A 9 16.68 10.12 12.16
CA SER A 9 16.52 8.69 12.50
C SER A 9 15.05 8.58 12.95
N ASP A 10 14.22 7.58 12.72
CA ASP A 10 14.34 6.12 12.70
C ASP A 10 13.76 5.59 11.37
N ILE A 11 14.41 4.58 10.76
CA ILE A 11 14.14 4.12 9.37
C ILE A 11 13.79 5.37 8.51
N MET A 12 14.70 6.34 8.49
CA MET A 12 14.41 7.79 8.41
C MET A 12 13.19 8.17 7.58
N ARG A 13 12.05 8.22 8.29
CA ARG A 13 10.71 8.65 7.87
C ARG A 13 9.99 7.73 6.86
N ALA A 14 10.03 6.42 7.09
CA ALA A 14 9.09 5.37 6.64
C ALA A 14 8.82 5.20 5.12
N GLY A 15 9.50 5.93 4.24
CA GLY A 15 9.41 5.76 2.78
C GLY A 15 10.13 4.52 2.23
N LYS A 16 10.23 3.43 3.01
CA LYS A 16 10.91 2.18 2.65
C LYS A 16 10.08 1.01 3.17
N ILE A 17 9.92 -0.01 2.34
CA ILE A 17 9.17 -1.23 2.68
C ILE A 17 10.11 -2.20 3.39
N ALA A 18 9.81 -2.50 4.65
CA ALA A 18 10.55 -3.41 5.51
C ALA A 18 9.92 -4.81 5.58
N ALA A 19 8.59 -4.92 5.48
CA ALA A 19 7.86 -6.18 5.35
C ALA A 19 6.92 -6.14 4.14
N LYS A 20 6.73 -7.27 3.47
CA LYS A 20 5.87 -7.35 2.27
C LYS A 20 5.29 -8.75 2.08
N GLY A 21 4.24 -8.82 1.28
CA GLY A 21 3.65 -10.07 0.82
C GLY A 21 2.71 -9.86 -0.35
N GLN A 22 2.33 -10.94 -1.00
CA GLN A 22 1.31 -10.93 -2.05
C GLN A 22 -0.07 -11.09 -1.43
N ILE A 23 -1.05 -10.31 -1.91
CA ILE A 23 -2.46 -10.51 -1.55
C ILE A 23 -3.02 -11.58 -2.51
N THR A 24 -3.41 -12.72 -1.95
CA THR A 24 -3.95 -13.86 -2.72
C THR A 24 -5.45 -14.08 -2.50
N ASN A 25 -6.05 -13.35 -1.56
CA ASN A 25 -7.49 -13.38 -1.29
C ASN A 25 -7.94 -11.98 -0.84
N LEU A 26 -9.00 -11.46 -1.48
CA LEU A 26 -9.60 -10.16 -1.16
C LEU A 26 -11.13 -10.25 -0.92
N ASN A 27 -11.66 -11.46 -0.73
CA ASN A 27 -13.11 -11.69 -0.58
C ASN A 27 -13.71 -11.08 0.70
N GLN A 28 -12.88 -10.77 1.70
CA GLN A 28 -13.27 -10.14 2.96
C GLN A 28 -12.54 -8.80 3.21
N GLY A 29 -11.97 -8.21 2.16
CA GLY A 29 -11.03 -7.10 2.28
C GLY A 29 -9.65 -7.58 2.77
N PHE A 30 -8.74 -6.64 2.99
CA PHE A 30 -7.39 -6.93 3.44
C PHE A 30 -6.90 -5.86 4.42
N LYS A 31 -6.28 -6.31 5.52
CA LYS A 31 -5.65 -5.45 6.52
C LYS A 31 -4.47 -6.18 7.16
N LEU A 32 -3.55 -5.41 7.72
CA LEU A 32 -2.49 -5.96 8.56
C LEU A 32 -2.95 -6.00 10.02
N LYS A 33 -2.42 -6.95 10.78
CA LYS A 33 -2.65 -7.04 12.23
C LYS A 33 -2.15 -5.78 12.93
N ASN A 34 -2.75 -5.50 14.08
CA ASN A 34 -2.44 -4.34 14.93
C ASN A 34 -2.65 -2.97 14.26
N GLY A 35 -3.32 -2.90 13.11
CA GLY A 35 -3.61 -1.65 12.41
C GLY A 35 -2.38 -1.00 11.76
N ILE A 36 -1.36 -1.79 11.44
CA ILE A 36 -0.14 -1.31 10.79
C ILE A 36 -0.48 -0.78 9.39
N PRO A 37 -0.15 0.48 9.05
CA PRO A 37 -0.38 1.01 7.72
C PRO A 37 0.52 0.34 6.66
N PHE A 38 0.00 0.18 5.45
CA PHE A 38 0.73 -0.37 4.32
C PHE A 38 0.46 0.38 3.02
N SER A 39 1.35 0.15 2.07
CA SER A 39 1.27 0.61 0.68
C SER A 39 1.00 -0.56 -0.27
N LEU A 40 0.50 -0.27 -1.47
CA LEU A 40 0.26 -1.25 -2.51
C LEU A 40 1.23 -1.10 -3.69
N TYR A 41 1.50 -2.24 -4.34
CA TYR A 41 2.05 -2.32 -5.67
C TYR A 41 1.12 -3.19 -6.51
N ILE A 42 0.65 -2.64 -7.63
CA ILE A 42 -0.29 -3.32 -8.54
C ILE A 42 0.42 -3.55 -9.88
N ARG A 43 0.49 -4.81 -10.31
CA ARG A 43 1.03 -5.20 -11.61
C ARG A 43 -0.07 -5.83 -12.46
N PRO A 44 -0.43 -5.24 -13.61
CA PRO A 44 -1.34 -5.88 -14.56
C PRO A 44 -0.79 -7.23 -15.03
N LYS A 45 -1.66 -8.25 -15.11
CA LYS A 45 -1.26 -9.57 -15.64
C LYS A 45 -1.19 -9.61 -17.16
N THR A 46 -1.87 -8.68 -17.83
CA THR A 46 -1.87 -8.53 -19.28
C THR A 46 -1.38 -7.14 -19.68
N ALA A 47 -0.90 -6.99 -20.91
CA ALA A 47 -0.56 -5.68 -21.45
C ALA A 47 -1.79 -4.75 -21.42
N THR A 48 -1.58 -3.50 -21.02
CA THR A 48 -2.63 -2.48 -20.92
C THR A 48 -2.05 -1.10 -21.19
N ASP A 49 -2.86 -0.23 -21.79
CA ASP A 49 -2.54 1.19 -21.99
C ASP A 49 -2.99 2.06 -20.80
N ALA A 50 -3.73 1.47 -19.85
CA ALA A 50 -4.12 2.16 -18.62
C ALA A 50 -2.89 2.41 -17.74
N VAL A 51 -2.86 3.59 -17.10
CA VAL A 51 -1.73 4.03 -16.25
C VAL A 51 -1.96 3.71 -14.77
N ASP A 52 -3.21 3.57 -14.37
CA ASP A 52 -3.65 3.34 -13.00
C ASP A 52 -4.93 2.48 -12.93
N ARG A 53 -5.33 2.14 -11.70
CA ARG A 53 -6.61 1.53 -11.36
C ARG A 53 -7.19 2.23 -10.14
N ILE A 54 -8.49 2.50 -10.16
CA ILE A 54 -9.19 2.97 -8.96
C ILE A 54 -9.38 1.78 -8.01
N ILE A 55 -9.02 1.97 -6.75
CA ILE A 55 -9.28 1.02 -5.67
C ILE A 55 -10.07 1.72 -4.55
N ASN A 56 -10.75 0.93 -3.71
CA ASN A 56 -11.42 1.44 -2.52
C ASN A 56 -10.65 1.00 -1.28
N CYS A 57 -10.19 1.96 -0.48
CA CYS A 57 -9.46 1.69 0.76
C CYS A 57 -9.69 2.78 1.80
N GLN A 58 -9.38 2.50 3.06
CA GLN A 58 -9.32 3.50 4.11
C GLN A 58 -7.86 3.87 4.38
N LEU A 59 -7.55 5.17 4.33
CA LEU A 59 -6.26 5.70 4.76
C LEU A 59 -6.23 5.95 6.27
N TYR A 60 -5.04 5.92 6.87
CA TYR A 60 -4.83 6.03 8.32
C TYR A 60 -5.52 7.22 9.01
N GLN A 61 -5.73 8.33 8.29
CA GLN A 61 -6.38 9.55 8.81
C GLN A 61 -7.82 9.74 8.32
N GLU A 62 -8.35 8.81 7.55
CA GLU A 62 -9.71 8.86 7.02
C GLU A 62 -10.67 8.06 7.90
N PRO A 63 -11.91 8.55 8.10
CA PRO A 63 -12.89 7.86 8.93
C PRO A 63 -13.53 6.65 8.23
N GLU A 64 -13.50 6.62 6.89
CA GLU A 64 -14.28 5.70 6.07
C GLU A 64 -13.47 5.26 4.83
N ILE A 65 -13.90 4.17 4.20
CA ILE A 65 -13.34 3.69 2.93
C ILE A 65 -13.75 4.66 1.81
N SER A 66 -12.78 5.06 0.98
CA SER A 66 -12.99 5.92 -0.17
C SER A 66 -12.17 5.45 -1.38
N SER A 67 -12.42 6.03 -2.55
CA SER A 67 -11.74 5.66 -3.79
C SER A 67 -10.43 6.43 -3.98
N VAL A 68 -9.36 5.74 -4.38
CA VAL A 68 -8.05 6.34 -4.71
C VAL A 68 -7.48 5.74 -6.00
N PRO A 69 -6.90 6.54 -6.90
CA PRO A 69 -6.15 6.02 -8.04
C PRO A 69 -4.82 5.43 -7.57
N VAL A 70 -4.49 4.23 -8.07
CA VAL A 70 -3.21 3.55 -7.82
C VAL A 70 -2.53 3.28 -9.15
N GLY A 71 -1.36 3.90 -9.36
CA GLY A 71 -0.55 3.68 -10.55
C GLY A 71 -0.05 2.24 -10.65
N PHE A 72 0.03 1.73 -11.88
CA PHE A 72 0.60 0.41 -12.13
C PHE A 72 2.13 0.41 -12.05
N ASN A 73 2.67 -0.75 -11.68
CA ASN A 73 4.10 -1.07 -11.70
C ASN A 73 4.98 -0.20 -10.79
N ASP A 74 4.41 0.53 -9.83
CA ASP A 74 5.16 1.28 -8.81
C ASP A 74 4.51 1.20 -7.42
N TRP A 75 5.30 1.41 -6.38
CA TRP A 75 4.85 1.46 -4.98
C TRP A 75 4.18 2.79 -4.67
N GLN A 76 2.93 2.75 -4.23
CA GLN A 76 2.19 3.97 -3.93
C GLN A 76 2.51 4.49 -2.53
N PRO A 77 2.74 5.80 -2.34
CA PRO A 77 2.98 6.39 -1.02
C PRO A 77 1.67 6.58 -0.22
N LEU A 78 0.85 5.52 -0.14
CA LEU A 78 -0.40 5.50 0.62
C LEU A 78 -0.19 4.81 1.97
N ALA A 79 -0.81 5.36 3.02
CA ALA A 79 -0.86 4.78 4.36
C ALA A 79 -2.22 4.09 4.57
N ILE A 80 -2.44 2.97 3.88
CA ILE A 80 -3.69 2.21 3.90
C ILE A 80 -3.77 1.41 5.20
N ILE A 81 -4.92 1.44 5.87
CA ILE A 81 -5.21 0.58 7.03
C ILE A 81 -6.17 -0.56 6.69
N GLU A 82 -7.03 -0.36 5.69
CA GLU A 82 -7.95 -1.38 5.19
C GLU A 82 -8.17 -1.22 3.68
N LEU A 83 -8.01 -2.32 2.94
CA LEU A 83 -8.38 -2.42 1.53
C LEU A 83 -9.74 -3.12 1.43
N ALA A 84 -10.69 -2.53 0.70
CA ALA A 84 -12.02 -3.08 0.53
C ALA A 84 -12.01 -4.37 -0.31
N THR A 85 -13.11 -5.12 -0.28
CA THR A 85 -13.33 -6.23 -1.20
C THR A 85 -13.36 -5.73 -2.65
N ASP A 86 -12.69 -6.44 -3.55
CA ASP A 86 -12.76 -6.20 -4.98
C ASP A 86 -12.72 -7.55 -5.71
N ALA A 87 -13.78 -7.83 -6.46
CA ALA A 87 -13.99 -9.13 -7.09
C ALA A 87 -13.10 -9.37 -8.32
N THR A 88 -12.56 -8.32 -8.95
CA THR A 88 -11.81 -8.46 -10.21
C THR A 88 -10.34 -8.08 -10.08
N LEU A 89 -9.95 -7.37 -9.02
CA LEU A 89 -8.58 -6.88 -8.83
C LEU A 89 -7.54 -8.00 -8.91
N LEU A 90 -7.76 -9.10 -8.19
CA LEU A 90 -6.81 -10.22 -8.17
C LEU A 90 -6.87 -11.08 -9.43
N ASP A 91 -7.91 -10.96 -10.25
CA ASP A 91 -7.98 -11.62 -11.56
C ASP A 91 -7.17 -10.83 -12.59
N GLU A 92 -7.31 -9.50 -12.58
CA GLU A 92 -6.68 -8.55 -13.50
C GLU A 92 -5.20 -8.28 -13.17
N CYS A 93 -4.85 -8.26 -11.88
CA CYS A 93 -3.57 -7.79 -11.39
C CYS A 93 -2.94 -8.72 -10.33
N ASP A 94 -1.61 -8.76 -10.30
CA ASP A 94 -0.87 -9.19 -9.12
C ASP A 94 -0.74 -8.02 -8.15
N VAL A 95 -1.19 -8.21 -6.91
CA VAL A 95 -1.22 -7.16 -5.88
C VAL A 95 -0.32 -7.52 -4.70
N TRP A 96 0.51 -6.57 -4.30
CA TRP A 96 1.45 -6.73 -3.20
C TRP A 96 1.25 -5.63 -2.16
N TRP A 97 1.35 -6.00 -0.89
CA TRP A 97 1.40 -5.05 0.22
C TRP A 97 2.83 -4.84 0.69
N GLY A 98 3.13 -3.65 1.18
CA GLY A 98 4.41 -3.31 1.79
C GLY A 98 4.23 -2.41 3.00
N ALA A 99 4.80 -2.79 4.15
CA ALA A 99 4.77 -2.03 5.40
C ALA A 99 6.16 -1.51 5.75
N GLY A 100 6.22 -0.35 6.43
CA GLY A 100 7.48 0.26 6.89
C GLY A 100 8.12 -0.42 8.10
N GLU A 101 7.43 -1.39 8.69
CA GLU A 101 7.82 -2.14 9.89
C GLU A 101 7.49 -3.64 9.75
N GLU A 102 7.87 -4.44 10.74
CA GLU A 102 7.48 -5.86 10.79
C GLU A 102 5.95 -5.98 10.84
N ALA A 103 5.37 -6.71 9.89
CA ALA A 103 3.93 -6.83 9.78
C ALA A 103 3.50 -8.21 9.30
N GLN A 104 2.26 -8.56 9.65
CA GLN A 104 1.60 -9.80 9.27
C GLN A 104 0.15 -9.49 8.90
N PRO A 105 -0.39 -10.08 7.82
CA PRO A 105 -1.83 -10.07 7.54
C PRO A 105 -2.63 -10.87 8.57
#